data_AF-A0A3D4GV67-F1
#
_entry.id   AF-A0A3D4GV67-F1
#
_cell.length_a   1.000
_cell.length_b   1.000
_cell.length_c   1.000
_cell.angle_alpha   90.00
_cell.angle_beta   90.00
_cell.angle_gamma   90.00
#
_symmetry.space_group_name_H-M   'P 1'
#
loop_
_entity.id
_entity.type
_entity.pdbx_description
1 polymer ?
#
loop_
_entity_poly.entity_id
_entity_poly.type
_entity_poly.pdbx_seq_one_letter_code
_entity_poly.pdbx_strand_id
1 'polypeptide(L)'
;MGEEQGANHRGGGDVSLFDVNCMLGPTNTNREPAFRSAGDLLVEMDRVGIAESLVYASQSMMAHPADGNGMILEMTKGHSRLYPCWVVLPASTSGMGTPEAQVKQMTEKGVRAARIFPEEHNFPILEPVLRSMLLALSDARIPLIIDVGRTGWGQIALDWRSIFEIAERHPNLPLILLREGGTTERILYEVWDDHPNIHLETSYMQASQILEENVDCFGGKRLLFGTAMPQYDSGGALGLLNGAQLSPESYGDIGGNNLRRLFGLPKAEVRSRAKWPCGQDGFRVFDIHGHIGLWPHKYYCDGSVEEMVERMDQTGVERFAVSDILAIGPDYKAGNDRIGDAVARYPERIVGYVVYNPNYESEMADEMKRGFDDLGCRGIKIHCAVHETSTEDPSYRLGFQTAHVRQCPILCHVHQGPSPDFLMRVLGDFPDAKFIYAHVGGGSKAGLEPFLEVANLRPNLFFDLGVSQIPRGILAWLVEQVPHEQILYGSDHPLNEFT
;
A
#
# COMPACT_ATOMS: atom_id res chain seq x y z
N MET A 1 31.17 -31.74 1.09
CA MET A 1 31.15 -30.80 -0.04
C MET A 1 29.74 -30.78 -0.57
N GLY A 2 28.92 -29.90 -0.02
CA GLY A 2 27.59 -29.57 -0.50
C GLY A 2 27.46 -28.09 -0.23
N GLU A 3 27.60 -27.28 -1.27
CA GLU A 3 27.43 -25.83 -1.19
C GLU A 3 25.97 -25.54 -0.88
N GLU A 4 25.70 -24.97 0.31
CA GLU A 4 24.46 -24.24 0.56
C GLU A 4 24.41 -23.09 -0.45
N GLN A 5 23.51 -23.21 -1.41
CA GLN A 5 23.11 -22.09 -2.25
C GLN A 5 22.35 -21.11 -1.35
N GLY A 6 23.09 -20.15 -0.77
CA GLY A 6 22.51 -19.00 -0.12
C GLY A 6 21.57 -18.29 -1.09
N ALA A 7 20.35 -17.98 -0.61
CA ALA A 7 19.33 -17.27 -1.35
C ALA A 7 19.94 -16.09 -2.12
N ASN A 8 19.83 -16.14 -3.44
CA ASN A 8 20.36 -15.15 -4.36
C ASN A 8 19.62 -13.82 -4.14
N HIS A 9 20.14 -12.97 -3.25
CA HIS A 9 19.79 -11.56 -3.17
C HIS A 9 20.42 -10.83 -4.36
N ARG A 10 19.89 -11.06 -5.57
CA ARG A 10 20.37 -10.48 -6.83
C ARG A 10 19.29 -9.56 -7.39
N GLY A 11 19.49 -8.24 -7.32
CA GLY A 11 18.71 -7.33 -8.16
C GLY A 11 18.82 -5.83 -7.85
N GLY A 12 18.83 -5.42 -6.58
CA GLY A 12 18.57 -4.01 -6.27
C GLY A 12 19.78 -3.08 -6.19
N GLY A 13 20.92 -3.55 -5.67
CA GLY A 13 21.97 -2.72 -5.06
C GLY A 13 22.59 -1.61 -5.92
N ASP A 14 22.50 -1.70 -7.24
CA ASP A 14 23.18 -0.80 -8.20
C ASP A 14 22.24 0.16 -8.94
N VAL A 15 20.99 0.29 -8.49
CA VAL A 15 20.00 1.19 -9.11
C VAL A 15 19.79 2.45 -8.30
N SER A 16 19.87 3.58 -8.98
CA SER A 16 19.56 4.90 -8.43
C SER A 16 18.04 5.14 -8.50
N LEU A 17 17.38 5.13 -7.34
CA LEU A 17 15.92 5.28 -7.27
C LEU A 17 15.47 6.72 -7.51
N PHE A 18 14.38 6.89 -8.25
CA PHE A 18 13.76 8.18 -8.52
C PHE A 18 12.27 8.11 -8.21
N ASP A 19 11.87 8.73 -7.11
CA ASP A 19 10.49 8.80 -6.65
C ASP A 19 9.68 9.84 -7.43
N VAL A 20 8.62 9.41 -8.13
CA VAL A 20 7.74 10.30 -8.91
C VAL A 20 6.66 10.99 -8.05
N ASN A 21 6.45 10.56 -6.81
CA ASN A 21 5.31 10.98 -6.01
C ASN A 21 5.71 11.36 -4.59
N CYS A 22 6.14 12.61 -4.41
CA CYS A 22 6.43 13.17 -3.10
C CYS A 22 5.87 14.59 -2.90
N MET A 23 5.43 14.90 -1.68
CA MET A 23 4.91 16.21 -1.28
C MET A 23 5.85 16.94 -0.32
N LEU A 24 5.99 18.26 -0.48
CA LEU A 24 6.73 19.14 0.43
C LEU A 24 5.82 20.24 0.98
N GLY A 25 5.98 20.57 2.25
CA GLY A 25 5.27 21.67 2.91
C GLY A 25 4.34 21.22 4.04
N PRO A 26 3.85 22.17 4.85
CA PRO A 26 2.93 21.93 5.95
C PRO A 26 1.55 21.45 5.46
N THR A 27 0.83 20.76 6.33
CA THR A 27 -0.57 20.34 6.11
C THR A 27 -1.53 21.14 6.98
N ASN A 28 -2.83 21.03 6.69
CA ASN A 28 -3.87 21.84 7.33
C ASN A 28 -3.98 21.64 8.85
N THR A 29 -3.77 20.41 9.35
CA THR A 29 -3.99 20.10 10.77
C THR A 29 -2.71 19.88 11.56
N ASN A 30 -1.56 19.76 10.87
CA ASN A 30 -0.28 19.35 11.44
C ASN A 30 -0.34 17.98 12.17
N ARG A 31 -1.40 17.20 11.93
CA ARG A 31 -1.50 15.80 12.36
C ARG A 31 -1.02 14.86 11.28
N GLU A 32 -1.14 15.27 10.02
CA GLU A 32 -0.62 14.52 8.89
C GLU A 32 0.91 14.62 8.85
N PRO A 33 1.61 13.55 8.44
CA PRO A 33 3.06 13.63 8.26
C PRO A 33 3.41 14.66 7.18
N ALA A 34 4.46 15.43 7.42
CA ALA A 34 4.90 16.49 6.52
C ALA A 34 6.43 16.66 6.54
N PHE A 35 7.03 16.86 5.37
CA PHE A 35 8.37 17.42 5.26
C PHE A 35 8.25 18.94 5.11
N ARG A 36 8.66 19.69 6.13
CA ARG A 36 8.49 21.15 6.14
C ARG A 36 9.58 21.87 5.34
N SER A 37 10.67 21.19 5.04
CA SER A 37 11.78 21.70 4.23
C SER A 37 12.32 20.62 3.29
N ALA A 38 13.03 21.04 2.24
CA ALA A 38 13.80 20.14 1.39
C ALA A 38 14.86 19.35 2.18
N GLY A 39 15.43 19.93 3.24
CA GLY A 39 16.38 19.25 4.11
C GLY A 39 15.78 18.03 4.80
N ASP A 40 14.56 18.15 5.33
CA ASP A 40 13.86 17.05 6.00
C ASP A 40 13.63 15.87 5.04
N LEU A 41 13.19 16.17 3.82
CA LEU A 41 13.01 15.16 2.78
C LEU A 41 14.34 14.53 2.37
N LEU A 42 15.41 15.32 2.18
CA LEU A 42 16.72 14.79 1.77
C LEU A 42 17.32 13.84 2.81
N VAL A 43 17.15 14.13 4.11
CA VAL A 43 17.55 13.22 5.19
C VAL A 43 16.81 11.89 5.09
N GLU A 44 15.50 11.93 4.85
CA GLU A 44 14.72 10.70 4.67
C GLU A 44 15.14 9.95 3.40
N MET A 45 15.27 10.63 2.27
CA MET A 45 15.73 10.07 1.01
C MET A 45 17.08 9.37 1.19
N ASP A 46 18.03 9.96 1.92
CA ASP A 46 19.33 9.35 2.21
C ASP A 46 19.21 8.14 3.14
N ARG A 47 18.31 8.19 4.14
CA ARG A 47 18.04 7.06 5.04
C ARG A 47 17.53 5.84 4.29
N VAL A 48 16.67 6.03 3.29
CA VAL A 48 16.00 4.94 2.57
C VAL A 48 16.60 4.64 1.18
N GLY A 49 17.60 5.43 0.76
CA GLY A 49 18.35 5.21 -0.48
C GLY A 49 17.65 5.71 -1.75
N ILE A 50 16.81 6.72 -1.65
CA ILE A 50 16.21 7.41 -2.81
C ILE A 50 17.15 8.51 -3.30
N ALA A 51 17.53 8.46 -4.57
CA ALA A 51 18.51 9.40 -5.12
C ALA A 51 17.88 10.72 -5.55
N GLU A 52 16.70 10.65 -6.17
CA GLU A 52 16.01 11.79 -6.77
C GLU A 52 14.51 11.72 -6.45
N SER A 53 13.86 12.88 -6.40
CA SER A 53 12.41 12.95 -6.17
C SER A 53 11.76 14.07 -6.97
N LEU A 54 10.59 13.77 -7.55
CA LEU A 54 9.69 14.74 -8.12
C LEU A 54 8.74 15.22 -7.01
N VAL A 55 8.77 16.51 -6.73
CA VAL A 55 8.09 17.10 -5.58
C VAL A 55 7.08 18.16 -6.00
N TYR A 56 5.92 18.15 -5.35
CA TYR A 56 4.94 19.24 -5.41
C TYR A 56 4.75 19.86 -4.02
N ALA A 57 4.31 21.11 -3.96
CA ALA A 57 4.01 21.75 -2.69
C ALA A 57 2.65 21.28 -2.16
N SER A 58 2.53 21.00 -0.87
CA SER A 58 1.26 20.68 -0.21
C SER A 58 0.22 21.79 -0.44
N GLN A 59 0.65 23.05 -0.49
CA GLN A 59 -0.19 24.20 -0.81
C GLN A 59 -0.74 24.18 -2.24
N SER A 60 -0.05 23.53 -3.17
CA SER A 60 -0.59 23.35 -4.53
C SER A 60 -1.81 22.43 -4.54
N MET A 61 -1.98 21.59 -3.52
CA MET A 61 -3.12 20.69 -3.34
C MET A 61 -4.15 21.29 -2.36
N MET A 62 -3.70 21.76 -1.20
CA MET A 62 -4.57 22.20 -0.09
C MET A 62 -4.96 23.68 -0.13
N ALA A 63 -4.38 24.47 -1.04
CA ALA A 63 -4.69 25.88 -1.26
C ALA A 63 -4.74 26.20 -2.77
N HIS A 64 -4.57 27.46 -3.17
CA HIS A 64 -4.57 27.82 -4.58
C HIS A 64 -3.28 27.36 -5.28
N PRO A 65 -3.34 26.60 -6.40
CA PRO A 65 -2.16 26.05 -7.06
C PRO A 65 -1.08 27.05 -7.45
N ALA A 66 -1.45 28.27 -7.84
CA ALA A 66 -0.47 29.32 -8.18
C ALA A 66 0.50 29.65 -7.02
N ASP A 67 0.01 29.64 -5.77
CA ASP A 67 0.83 29.92 -4.60
C ASP A 67 1.83 28.77 -4.36
N GLY A 68 1.32 27.54 -4.32
CA GLY A 68 2.16 26.35 -4.11
C GLY A 68 3.18 26.13 -5.23
N ASN A 69 2.84 26.43 -6.49
CA ASN A 69 3.76 26.34 -7.62
C ASN A 69 4.92 27.32 -7.53
N GLY A 70 4.70 28.50 -6.93
CA GLY A 70 5.78 29.43 -6.58
C GLY A 70 6.64 28.90 -5.43
N MET A 71 6.00 28.37 -4.38
CA MET A 71 6.68 27.86 -3.18
C MET A 71 7.59 26.67 -3.49
N ILE A 72 7.15 25.73 -4.33
CA ILE A 72 7.97 24.54 -4.64
C ILE A 72 9.27 24.91 -5.36
N LEU A 73 9.29 25.99 -6.13
CA LEU A 73 10.51 26.47 -6.79
C LEU A 73 11.51 27.03 -5.79
N GLU A 74 11.05 27.78 -4.78
CA GLU A 74 11.93 28.26 -3.72
C GLU A 74 12.41 27.11 -2.82
N MET A 75 11.56 26.13 -2.52
CA MET A 75 11.92 24.94 -1.71
C MET A 75 12.95 24.05 -2.41
N THR A 76 12.90 23.93 -3.73
CA THR A 76 13.83 23.08 -4.53
C THR A 76 15.08 23.82 -4.99
N LYS A 77 15.15 25.14 -4.79
CA LYS A 77 16.26 25.98 -5.23
C LYS A 77 17.59 25.54 -4.61
N GLY A 78 18.57 25.25 -5.46
CA GLY A 78 19.90 24.80 -5.03
C GLY A 78 19.98 23.30 -4.68
N HIS A 79 18.88 22.54 -4.79
CA HIS A 79 18.86 21.11 -4.54
C HIS A 79 18.74 20.34 -5.85
N SER A 80 19.86 19.79 -6.35
CA SER A 80 19.92 19.09 -7.64
C SER A 80 19.19 17.74 -7.68
N ARG A 81 18.72 17.24 -6.53
CA ARG A 81 18.01 15.96 -6.38
C ARG A 81 16.48 16.10 -6.35
N LEU A 82 15.98 17.33 -6.27
CA LEU A 82 14.56 17.61 -6.13
C LEU A 82 14.07 18.35 -7.36
N TYR A 83 13.13 17.75 -8.08
CA TYR A 83 12.59 18.30 -9.31
C TYR A 83 11.18 18.83 -9.06
N PRO A 84 10.87 20.10 -9.41
CA PRO A 84 9.56 20.66 -9.15
C PRO A 84 8.51 20.10 -10.12
N CYS A 85 7.35 19.78 -9.56
CA CYS A 85 6.11 19.47 -10.25
C CYS A 85 5.08 20.56 -9.95
N TRP A 86 4.47 21.09 -11.01
CA TRP A 86 3.43 22.12 -10.87
C TRP A 86 2.05 21.51 -10.94
N VAL A 87 1.15 22.00 -10.10
CA VAL A 87 -0.27 21.69 -10.20
C VAL A 87 -0.94 22.65 -11.17
N VAL A 88 -1.69 22.11 -12.12
CA VAL A 88 -2.45 22.88 -13.11
C VAL A 88 -3.95 22.71 -12.88
N LEU A 89 -4.73 23.66 -13.38
CA LEU A 89 -6.19 23.65 -13.33
C LEU A 89 -6.76 23.85 -14.74
N PRO A 90 -8.06 23.60 -14.96
CA PRO A 90 -8.73 23.94 -16.21
C PRO A 90 -8.42 25.38 -16.63
N ALA A 91 -8.14 25.60 -17.91
CA ALA A 91 -7.56 26.85 -18.43
C ALA A 91 -8.41 28.11 -18.19
N SER A 92 -9.71 27.96 -17.95
CA SER A 92 -10.63 29.05 -17.60
C SER A 92 -10.51 29.53 -16.15
N THR A 93 -9.72 28.84 -15.31
CA THR A 93 -9.52 29.22 -13.92
C THR A 93 -8.74 30.53 -13.84
N SER A 94 -9.36 31.53 -13.22
CA SER A 94 -8.75 32.85 -13.05
C SER A 94 -7.49 32.76 -12.19
N GLY A 95 -6.45 33.53 -12.55
CA GLY A 95 -5.20 33.60 -11.78
C GLY A 95 -4.12 32.57 -12.16
N MET A 96 -4.41 31.60 -13.03
CA MET A 96 -3.41 30.62 -13.48
C MET A 96 -2.62 31.06 -14.72
N GLY A 97 -3.16 32.00 -15.51
CA GLY A 97 -2.61 32.38 -16.81
C GLY A 97 -2.98 31.37 -17.92
N THR A 98 -2.65 31.68 -19.18
CA THR A 98 -2.98 30.78 -20.29
C THR A 98 -2.12 29.50 -20.24
N PRO A 99 -2.59 28.36 -20.78
CA PRO A 99 -1.81 27.13 -20.85
C PRO A 99 -0.42 27.31 -21.46
N GLU A 100 -0.30 28.07 -22.54
CA GLU A 100 0.97 28.31 -23.24
C GLU A 100 1.93 29.12 -22.37
N ALA A 101 1.42 30.10 -21.62
CA ALA A 101 2.21 30.88 -20.68
C ALA A 101 2.69 30.04 -19.50
N GLN A 102 1.83 29.14 -18.98
CA GLN A 102 2.21 28.21 -17.91
C GLN A 102 3.30 27.25 -18.39
N VAL A 103 3.13 26.59 -19.53
CA VAL A 103 4.11 25.65 -20.12
C VAL A 103 5.45 26.34 -20.43
N LYS A 104 5.41 27.57 -20.94
CA LYS A 104 6.63 28.38 -21.14
C LYS A 104 7.36 28.61 -19.82
N GLN A 105 6.65 29.02 -18.77
CA GLN A 105 7.25 29.23 -17.45
C GLN A 105 7.78 27.92 -16.85
N MET A 106 7.06 26.81 -17.01
CA MET A 106 7.51 25.49 -16.57
C MET A 106 8.86 25.15 -17.19
N THR A 107 9.00 25.35 -18.50
CA THR A 107 10.24 25.10 -19.23
C THR A 107 11.38 26.00 -18.74
N GLU A 108 11.13 27.31 -18.63
CA GLU A 108 12.13 28.30 -18.18
C GLU A 108 12.60 28.06 -16.74
N LYS A 109 11.71 27.57 -15.87
CA LYS A 109 11.97 27.35 -14.44
C LYS A 109 12.38 25.91 -14.11
N GLY A 110 12.50 25.04 -15.11
CA GLY A 110 12.95 23.66 -14.91
C GLY A 110 11.92 22.73 -14.26
N VAL A 111 10.64 23.07 -14.33
CA VAL A 111 9.53 22.20 -13.89
C VAL A 111 9.44 20.99 -14.83
N ARG A 112 9.34 19.79 -14.27
CA ARG A 112 9.46 18.53 -15.04
C ARG A 112 8.14 17.86 -15.37
N ALA A 113 7.10 18.12 -14.60
CA ALA A 113 5.77 17.56 -14.84
C ALA A 113 4.67 18.52 -14.40
N ALA A 114 3.51 18.39 -15.02
CA ALA A 114 2.26 18.93 -14.51
C ALA A 114 1.52 17.86 -13.68
N ARG A 115 0.73 18.28 -12.70
CA ARG A 115 -0.16 17.42 -11.92
C ARG A 115 -1.55 18.02 -11.84
N ILE A 116 -2.58 17.18 -11.77
CA ILE A 116 -3.95 17.59 -11.44
C ILE A 116 -4.46 16.81 -10.22
N PHE A 117 -5.30 17.45 -9.40
CA PHE A 117 -6.05 16.83 -8.30
C PHE A 117 -7.57 17.04 -8.51
N PRO A 118 -8.21 16.29 -9.41
CA PRO A 118 -9.63 16.42 -9.75
C PRO A 118 -10.56 16.38 -8.53
N GLU A 119 -10.31 15.47 -7.58
CA GLU A 119 -11.11 15.34 -6.36
C GLU A 119 -10.90 16.52 -5.40
N GLU A 120 -9.65 16.85 -5.07
CA GLU A 120 -9.33 17.96 -4.14
C GLU A 120 -9.74 19.34 -4.69
N HIS A 121 -9.66 19.53 -6.01
CA HIS A 121 -9.97 20.79 -6.68
C HIS A 121 -11.35 20.80 -7.34
N ASN A 122 -12.17 19.77 -7.10
CA ASN A 122 -13.58 19.69 -7.50
C ASN A 122 -13.85 19.93 -9.00
N PHE A 123 -13.13 19.22 -9.88
CA PHE A 123 -13.42 19.23 -11.32
C PHE A 123 -13.31 17.83 -11.94
N PRO A 124 -14.08 17.48 -12.98
CA PRO A 124 -14.02 16.16 -13.58
C PRO A 124 -12.86 16.03 -14.57
N ILE A 125 -12.34 14.82 -14.73
CA ILE A 125 -11.35 14.48 -15.76
C ILE A 125 -12.11 14.32 -17.08
N LEU A 126 -12.24 15.39 -17.86
CA LEU A 126 -12.91 15.36 -19.17
C LEU A 126 -12.03 16.03 -20.21
N GLU A 127 -11.83 15.37 -21.35
CA GLU A 127 -11.00 15.90 -22.44
C GLU A 127 -11.47 17.30 -22.91
N PRO A 128 -12.77 17.58 -23.11
CA PRO A 128 -13.22 18.93 -23.46
C PRO A 128 -12.92 20.01 -22.41
N VAL A 129 -12.93 19.66 -21.12
CA VAL A 129 -12.66 20.60 -20.00
C VAL A 129 -11.17 20.91 -19.91
N LEU A 130 -10.33 19.92 -20.15
CA LEU A 130 -8.87 20.02 -20.03
C LEU A 130 -8.17 20.31 -21.36
N ARG A 131 -8.88 20.28 -22.50
CA ARG A 131 -8.33 20.27 -23.88
C ARG A 131 -7.16 21.22 -24.09
N SER A 132 -7.34 22.51 -23.78
CA SER A 132 -6.30 23.51 -24.06
C SER A 132 -5.05 23.30 -23.21
N MET A 133 -5.19 22.85 -21.97
CA MET A 133 -4.06 22.46 -21.13
C MET A 133 -3.38 21.18 -21.65
N LEU A 134 -4.17 20.16 -22.01
CA LEU A 134 -3.66 18.90 -22.58
C LEU A 134 -2.85 19.15 -23.85
N LEU A 135 -3.36 19.98 -24.77
CA LEU A 135 -2.64 20.35 -26.00
C LEU A 135 -1.32 21.05 -25.69
N ALA A 136 -1.33 22.06 -24.80
CA ALA A 136 -0.12 22.79 -24.46
C ALA A 136 0.95 21.90 -23.81
N LEU A 137 0.54 20.97 -22.92
CA LEU A 137 1.45 20.00 -22.31
C LEU A 137 1.97 18.98 -23.35
N SER A 138 1.10 18.50 -24.24
CA SER A 138 1.44 17.57 -25.32
C SER A 138 2.47 18.16 -26.29
N ASP A 139 2.28 19.41 -26.71
CA ASP A 139 3.19 20.12 -27.62
C ASP A 139 4.59 20.32 -27.01
N ALA A 140 4.65 20.57 -25.70
CA ALA A 140 5.90 20.70 -24.96
C ALA A 140 6.45 19.35 -24.43
N ARG A 141 5.72 18.25 -24.62
CA ARG A 141 6.01 16.91 -24.07
C ARG A 141 6.25 16.92 -22.56
N ILE A 142 5.51 17.75 -21.83
CA ILE A 142 5.54 17.76 -20.36
C ILE A 142 4.56 16.70 -19.87
N PRO A 143 5.01 15.66 -19.13
CA PRO A 143 4.11 14.65 -18.58
C PRO A 143 3.02 15.24 -17.69
N LEU A 144 1.81 14.67 -17.80
CA LEU A 144 0.70 14.98 -16.92
C LEU A 144 0.50 13.84 -15.93
N ILE A 145 0.66 14.16 -14.65
CA ILE A 145 0.33 13.29 -13.53
C ILE A 145 -1.14 13.51 -13.18
N ILE A 146 -1.93 12.44 -13.27
CA ILE A 146 -3.33 12.43 -12.89
C ILE A 146 -3.43 11.71 -11.56
N ASP A 147 -3.72 12.48 -10.52
CA ASP A 147 -4.03 11.92 -9.23
C ASP A 147 -5.53 11.60 -9.17
N VAL A 148 -5.86 10.30 -9.20
CA VAL A 148 -7.25 9.82 -9.36
C VAL A 148 -8.06 9.82 -8.05
N GLY A 149 -7.48 10.25 -6.93
CA GLY A 149 -8.24 10.47 -5.69
C GLY A 149 -8.57 9.22 -4.86
N ARG A 150 -8.26 8.00 -5.34
CA ARG A 150 -8.66 6.76 -4.68
C ARG A 150 -8.23 6.70 -3.20
N THR A 151 -9.22 6.50 -2.31
CA THR A 151 -9.00 6.38 -0.86
C THR A 151 -9.33 4.98 -0.30
N GLY A 152 -9.87 4.07 -1.12
CA GLY A 152 -10.16 2.70 -0.70
C GLY A 152 -10.24 1.68 -1.84
N TRP A 153 -10.14 0.40 -1.48
CA TRP A 153 -10.06 -0.72 -2.42
C TRP A 153 -11.32 -0.91 -3.26
N GLY A 154 -12.51 -0.75 -2.68
CA GLY A 154 -13.78 -0.91 -3.40
C GLY A 154 -14.20 0.30 -4.24
N GLN A 155 -13.42 1.38 -4.25
CA GLN A 155 -13.76 2.59 -4.98
C GLN A 155 -13.27 2.50 -6.43
N ILE A 156 -14.20 2.51 -7.38
CA ILE A 156 -13.91 2.87 -8.77
C ILE A 156 -13.96 4.39 -8.83
N ALA A 157 -12.82 5.05 -8.56
CA ALA A 157 -12.71 6.51 -8.62
C ALA A 157 -12.44 7.02 -10.04
N LEU A 158 -11.73 6.22 -10.85
CA LEU A 158 -11.31 6.60 -12.19
C LEU A 158 -12.37 6.31 -13.24
N ASP A 159 -12.74 7.32 -14.01
CA ASP A 159 -13.49 7.15 -15.25
C ASP A 159 -12.56 6.73 -16.39
N TRP A 160 -12.40 5.42 -16.56
CA TRP A 160 -11.55 4.84 -17.61
C TRP A 160 -11.93 5.30 -19.02
N ARG A 161 -13.20 5.58 -19.27
CA ARG A 161 -13.64 6.10 -20.58
C ARG A 161 -12.97 7.44 -20.88
N SER A 162 -12.94 8.33 -19.90
CA SER A 162 -12.31 9.64 -20.03
C SER A 162 -10.79 9.56 -20.13
N ILE A 163 -10.17 8.63 -19.40
CA ILE A 163 -8.72 8.39 -19.51
C ILE A 163 -8.33 7.89 -20.89
N PHE A 164 -9.04 6.89 -21.43
CA PHE A 164 -8.78 6.40 -22.79
C PHE A 164 -9.04 7.47 -23.84
N GLU A 165 -10.12 8.25 -23.72
CA GLU A 165 -10.37 9.37 -24.63
C GLU A 165 -9.23 10.40 -24.63
N ILE A 166 -8.67 10.73 -23.46
CA ILE A 166 -7.51 11.64 -23.37
C ILE A 166 -6.28 10.99 -24.00
N ALA A 167 -5.99 9.72 -23.67
CA ALA A 167 -4.82 9.01 -24.17
C ALA A 167 -4.83 8.90 -25.70
N GLU A 168 -5.96 8.55 -26.30
CA GLU A 168 -6.15 8.43 -27.75
C GLU A 168 -6.04 9.78 -28.47
N ARG A 169 -6.60 10.85 -27.90
CA ARG A 169 -6.58 12.19 -28.51
C ARG A 169 -5.25 12.92 -28.35
N HIS A 170 -4.46 12.54 -27.34
CA HIS A 170 -3.17 13.17 -27.00
C HIS A 170 -2.04 12.12 -26.95
N PRO A 171 -1.74 11.38 -28.04
CA PRO A 171 -0.82 10.24 -28.02
C PRO A 171 0.63 10.61 -27.71
N ASN A 172 0.99 11.89 -27.81
CA ASN A 172 2.33 12.39 -27.47
C ASN A 172 2.46 12.88 -26.01
N LEU A 173 1.36 12.93 -25.26
CA LEU A 173 1.33 13.36 -23.86
C LEU A 173 1.49 12.13 -22.96
N PRO A 174 2.61 12.00 -22.20
CA PRO A 174 2.71 10.96 -21.20
C PRO A 174 1.72 11.22 -20.06
N LEU A 175 0.81 10.26 -19.84
CA LEU A 175 -0.16 10.27 -18.76
C LEU A 175 0.34 9.34 -17.65
N ILE A 176 0.61 9.88 -16.48
CA ILE A 176 1.06 9.10 -15.31
C ILE A 176 -0.12 9.02 -14.35
N LEU A 177 -0.66 7.82 -14.16
CA LEU A 177 -1.77 7.60 -13.23
C LEU A 177 -1.22 7.28 -11.84
N LEU A 178 -1.62 8.06 -10.84
CA LEU A 178 -1.33 7.80 -9.42
C LEU A 178 -2.53 7.17 -8.73
N ARG A 179 -2.27 6.48 -7.62
CA ARG A 179 -3.28 5.84 -6.76
C ARG A 179 -4.16 4.81 -7.48
N GLU A 180 -3.61 4.19 -8.51
CA GLU A 180 -4.19 3.06 -9.22
C GLU A 180 -3.58 1.73 -8.74
N GLY A 181 -4.38 0.66 -8.71
CA GLY A 181 -3.94 -0.66 -8.24
C GLY A 181 -5.08 -1.61 -7.87
N GLY A 182 -4.88 -2.91 -8.02
CA GLY A 182 -5.77 -3.96 -7.53
C GLY A 182 -7.05 -4.24 -8.33
N THR A 183 -7.60 -3.27 -9.07
CA THR A 183 -8.67 -3.52 -10.06
C THR A 183 -8.29 -3.06 -11.46
N THR A 184 -7.28 -2.20 -11.53
CA THR A 184 -6.76 -1.55 -12.72
C THR A 184 -6.24 -2.57 -13.73
N GLU A 185 -5.67 -3.67 -13.25
CA GLU A 185 -5.10 -4.76 -14.04
C GLU A 185 -6.15 -5.43 -14.92
N ARG A 186 -7.35 -5.70 -14.36
CA ARG A 186 -8.48 -6.28 -15.12
C ARG A 186 -8.96 -5.42 -16.29
N ILE A 187 -8.58 -4.14 -16.30
CA ILE A 187 -8.99 -3.17 -17.32
C ILE A 187 -7.82 -2.93 -18.27
N LEU A 188 -6.66 -2.55 -17.74
CA LEU A 188 -5.52 -2.19 -18.54
C LEU A 188 -4.95 -3.39 -19.29
N TYR A 189 -5.01 -4.62 -18.77
CA TYR A 189 -4.42 -5.76 -19.46
C TYR A 189 -5.05 -6.01 -20.84
N GLU A 190 -6.30 -5.59 -21.02
CA GLU A 190 -7.02 -5.72 -22.30
C GLU A 190 -6.67 -4.64 -23.33
N VAL A 191 -6.16 -3.48 -22.89
CA VAL A 191 -6.00 -2.28 -23.74
C VAL A 191 -4.64 -1.59 -23.62
N TRP A 192 -3.70 -2.20 -22.89
CA TRP A 192 -2.41 -1.59 -22.54
C TRP A 192 -1.60 -1.23 -23.78
N ASP A 193 -1.59 -2.09 -24.79
CA ASP A 193 -0.85 -1.90 -26.04
C ASP A 193 -1.45 -0.81 -26.94
N ASP A 194 -2.76 -0.58 -26.85
CA ASP A 194 -3.44 0.48 -27.60
C ASP A 194 -3.15 1.88 -27.05
N HIS A 195 -2.66 1.98 -25.82
CA HIS A 195 -2.43 3.24 -25.10
C HIS A 195 -0.97 3.39 -24.61
N PRO A 196 0.01 3.49 -25.52
CA PRO A 196 1.44 3.47 -25.18
C PRO A 196 1.91 4.68 -24.36
N ASN A 197 1.10 5.73 -24.26
CA ASN A 197 1.37 6.93 -23.48
C ASN A 197 0.81 6.90 -22.05
N ILE A 198 0.14 5.80 -21.64
CA ILE A 198 -0.27 5.59 -20.25
C ILE A 198 0.87 4.92 -19.47
N HIS A 199 1.19 5.51 -18.32
CA HIS A 199 2.15 5.03 -17.34
C HIS A 199 1.47 4.84 -15.99
N LEU A 200 1.93 3.85 -15.22
CA LEU A 200 1.45 3.59 -13.85
C LEU A 200 2.54 3.83 -12.83
N GLU A 201 2.14 4.37 -11.68
CA GLU A 201 3.00 4.56 -10.52
C GLU A 201 2.77 3.44 -9.48
N THR A 202 3.83 2.99 -8.80
CA THR A 202 3.82 1.72 -8.05
C THR A 202 3.41 1.81 -6.57
N SER A 203 3.33 2.99 -5.94
CA SER A 203 3.08 3.12 -4.49
C SER A 203 1.73 2.55 -4.01
N TYR A 204 0.79 2.36 -4.93
CA TYR A 204 -0.53 1.76 -4.66
C TYR A 204 -0.67 0.33 -5.23
N MET A 205 0.37 -0.19 -5.88
CA MET A 205 0.45 -1.59 -6.27
C MET A 205 0.95 -2.39 -5.08
N GLN A 206 0.13 -3.31 -4.57
CA GLN A 206 0.46 -4.01 -3.32
C GLN A 206 0.22 -5.50 -3.41
N ALA A 207 -0.55 -5.97 -4.39
CA ALA A 207 -0.83 -7.39 -4.51
C ALA A 207 0.47 -8.19 -4.67
N SER A 208 0.49 -9.42 -4.14
CA SER A 208 1.61 -10.33 -4.35
C SER A 208 1.94 -10.46 -5.84
N GLN A 209 3.23 -10.40 -6.19
CA GLN A 209 3.76 -10.61 -7.55
C GLN A 209 3.26 -9.64 -8.64
N ILE A 210 2.64 -8.53 -8.24
CA ILE A 210 2.00 -7.63 -9.21
C ILE A 210 3.00 -6.98 -10.17
N LEU A 211 4.23 -6.71 -9.72
CA LEU A 211 5.26 -6.13 -10.58
C LEU A 211 5.79 -7.15 -11.58
N GLU A 212 6.00 -8.39 -11.14
CA GLU A 212 6.41 -9.51 -11.98
C GLU A 212 5.40 -9.73 -13.11
N GLU A 213 4.11 -9.87 -12.79
CA GLU A 213 3.05 -10.08 -13.78
C GLU A 213 2.98 -8.93 -14.80
N ASN A 214 3.00 -7.68 -14.34
CA ASN A 214 2.98 -6.53 -15.25
C ASN A 214 4.20 -6.51 -16.20
N VAL A 215 5.38 -6.90 -15.69
CA VAL A 215 6.60 -6.96 -16.48
C VAL A 215 6.56 -8.13 -17.47
N ASP A 216 6.03 -9.28 -17.08
CA ASP A 216 5.92 -10.46 -17.94
C ASP A 216 4.90 -10.23 -19.07
N CYS A 217 3.77 -9.58 -18.77
CA CYS A 217 2.78 -9.24 -19.78
C CYS A 217 3.24 -8.14 -20.74
N PHE A 218 3.91 -7.08 -20.23
CA PHE A 218 4.08 -5.84 -21.01
C PHE A 218 5.46 -5.17 -20.94
N GLY A 219 6.37 -5.73 -20.14
CA GLY A 219 7.67 -5.13 -19.84
C GLY A 219 7.60 -3.96 -18.85
N GLY A 220 8.74 -3.65 -18.23
CA GLY A 220 8.82 -2.64 -17.14
C GLY A 220 8.84 -1.18 -17.59
N LYS A 221 8.79 -0.87 -18.89
CA LYS A 221 9.13 0.47 -19.45
C LYS A 221 8.10 1.57 -19.17
N ARG A 222 6.90 1.20 -18.71
CA ARG A 222 5.77 2.10 -18.43
C ARG A 222 5.34 2.12 -16.96
N LEU A 223 6.12 1.49 -16.09
CA LEU A 223 5.95 1.52 -14.65
C LEU A 223 6.94 2.50 -14.02
N LEU A 224 6.50 3.26 -13.01
CA LEU A 224 7.27 4.31 -12.37
C LEU A 224 7.28 4.12 -10.85
N PHE A 225 8.46 4.04 -10.25
CA PHE A 225 8.59 4.02 -8.80
C PHE A 225 8.09 5.32 -8.19
N GLY A 226 7.28 5.20 -7.14
CA GLY A 226 6.95 6.30 -6.26
C GLY A 226 6.64 5.81 -4.86
N THR A 227 6.61 6.75 -3.91
CA THR A 227 6.42 6.43 -2.48
C THR A 227 5.17 7.04 -1.86
N ALA A 228 4.62 8.09 -2.48
CA ALA A 228 3.59 8.93 -1.89
C ALA A 228 4.01 9.55 -0.53
N MET A 229 5.31 9.66 -0.25
CA MET A 229 5.80 10.33 0.95
C MET A 229 5.43 11.82 0.93
N PRO A 230 5.17 12.44 2.09
CA PRO A 230 5.21 11.87 3.44
C PRO A 230 3.88 11.24 3.86
N GLN A 231 2.83 11.26 3.03
CA GLN A 231 1.52 10.76 3.41
C GLN A 231 1.61 9.31 3.92
N TYR A 232 2.42 8.49 3.25
CA TYR A 232 2.73 7.13 3.66
C TYR A 232 4.22 6.90 3.88
N ASP A 233 4.53 5.85 4.62
CA ASP A 233 5.88 5.37 4.81
C ASP A 233 6.43 4.75 3.52
N SER A 234 7.69 5.04 3.19
CA SER A 234 8.37 4.48 2.02
C SER A 234 8.57 2.96 2.08
N GLY A 235 8.46 2.35 3.28
CA GLY A 235 8.69 0.93 3.51
C GLY A 235 7.93 0.02 2.56
N GLY A 236 6.61 0.20 2.42
CA GLY A 236 5.78 -0.64 1.54
C GLY A 236 6.18 -0.54 0.07
N ALA A 237 6.36 0.68 -0.45
CA ALA A 237 6.78 0.88 -1.84
C ALA A 237 8.18 0.32 -2.14
N LEU A 238 9.11 0.49 -1.20
CA LEU A 238 10.47 -0.07 -1.30
C LEU A 238 10.45 -1.58 -1.17
N GLY A 239 9.65 -2.12 -0.25
CA GLY A 239 9.48 -3.55 -0.03
C GLY A 239 8.94 -4.23 -1.28
N LEU A 240 7.93 -3.64 -1.94
CA LEU A 240 7.35 -4.18 -3.17
C LEU A 240 8.44 -4.31 -4.24
N LEU A 241 9.16 -3.21 -4.51
CA LEU A 241 10.21 -3.22 -5.52
C LEU A 241 11.38 -4.15 -5.14
N ASN A 242 11.78 -4.18 -3.88
CA ASN A 242 12.90 -5.02 -3.40
C ASN A 242 12.57 -6.51 -3.34
N GLY A 243 11.31 -6.86 -3.07
CA GLY A 243 10.81 -8.24 -3.04
C GLY A 243 10.46 -8.79 -4.41
N ALA A 244 10.28 -7.92 -5.42
CA ALA A 244 9.93 -8.34 -6.77
C ALA A 244 11.07 -9.08 -7.48
N GLN A 245 10.74 -10.22 -8.10
CA GLN A 245 11.69 -11.05 -8.85
C GLN A 245 11.88 -10.55 -10.29
N LEU A 246 12.50 -9.38 -10.41
CA LEU A 246 12.68 -8.71 -11.70
C LEU A 246 14.10 -8.88 -12.25
N SER A 247 14.21 -8.85 -13.59
CA SER A 247 15.52 -8.69 -14.23
C SER A 247 16.18 -7.36 -13.77
N PRO A 248 17.52 -7.27 -13.73
CA PRO A 248 18.19 -6.00 -13.39
C PRO A 248 17.81 -4.83 -14.30
N GLU A 249 17.45 -5.10 -15.56
CA GLU A 249 16.96 -4.09 -16.49
C GLU A 249 15.57 -3.58 -16.06
N SER A 250 14.61 -4.48 -15.86
CA SER A 250 13.24 -4.12 -15.44
C SER A 250 13.23 -3.42 -14.08
N TYR A 251 14.01 -3.92 -13.12
CA TYR A 251 14.20 -3.28 -11.82
C TYR A 251 14.73 -1.85 -11.98
N GLY A 252 15.76 -1.65 -12.81
CA GLY A 252 16.34 -0.34 -13.08
C GLY A 252 15.38 0.62 -13.78
N ASP A 253 14.61 0.10 -14.73
CA ASP A 253 13.58 0.83 -15.47
C ASP A 253 12.51 1.37 -14.52
N ILE A 254 11.87 0.49 -13.75
CA ILE A 254 10.84 0.86 -12.76
C ILE A 254 11.42 1.79 -11.70
N GLY A 255 12.58 1.44 -11.14
CA GLY A 255 13.21 2.16 -10.04
C GLY A 255 13.61 3.59 -10.37
N GLY A 256 13.79 3.95 -11.64
CA GLY A 256 13.95 5.36 -12.01
C GLY A 256 14.43 5.64 -13.43
N ASN A 257 14.93 4.67 -14.20
CA ASN A 257 15.40 4.96 -15.55
C ASN A 257 14.24 5.41 -16.46
N ASN A 258 13.04 4.89 -16.27
CA ASN A 258 11.86 5.31 -17.03
C ASN A 258 11.56 6.79 -16.82
N LEU A 259 11.57 7.25 -15.56
CA LEU A 259 11.31 8.65 -15.23
C LEU A 259 12.41 9.57 -15.76
N ARG A 260 13.68 9.16 -15.66
CA ARG A 260 14.80 9.90 -16.26
C ARG A 260 14.67 10.01 -17.77
N ARG A 261 14.25 8.94 -18.46
CA ARG A 261 13.97 8.97 -19.91
C ARG A 261 12.86 9.95 -20.25
N LEU A 262 11.77 9.98 -19.46
CA LEU A 262 10.68 10.94 -19.64
C LEU A 262 11.15 12.39 -19.47
N PHE A 263 12.06 12.65 -18.54
CA PHE A 263 12.57 13.99 -18.25
C PHE A 263 13.86 14.38 -19.01
N GLY A 264 14.43 13.49 -19.81
CA GLY A 264 15.70 13.71 -20.49
C GLY A 264 16.89 13.90 -19.54
N LEU A 265 16.86 13.24 -18.37
CA LEU A 265 17.88 13.36 -17.32
C LEU A 265 18.96 12.26 -17.45
N PRO A 266 20.21 12.56 -17.07
CA PRO A 266 21.27 11.55 -17.00
C PRO A 266 21.01 10.57 -15.84
N LYS A 267 21.71 9.43 -15.84
CA LYS A 267 21.72 8.54 -14.67
C LYS A 267 22.26 9.27 -13.45
N ALA A 268 21.60 9.10 -12.31
CA ALA A 268 22.07 9.63 -11.04
C ALA A 268 22.92 8.62 -10.27
N GLU A 269 23.63 9.12 -9.25
CA GLU A 269 24.41 8.30 -8.33
C GLU A 269 23.51 7.34 -7.56
N VAL A 270 24.02 6.13 -7.34
CA VAL A 270 23.37 5.13 -6.48
C VAL A 270 23.57 5.54 -5.03
N ARG A 271 22.51 5.40 -4.22
CA ARG A 271 22.55 5.65 -2.78
C ARG A 271 22.47 4.32 -2.04
N SER A 272 23.18 4.23 -0.92
CA SER A 272 23.07 3.07 -0.03
C SER A 272 21.66 3.00 0.52
N ARG A 273 21.14 1.77 0.66
CA ARG A 273 19.82 1.53 1.24
C ARG A 273 19.90 0.47 2.33
N ALA A 274 19.02 0.60 3.32
CA ALA A 274 18.80 -0.47 4.28
C ALA A 274 18.34 -1.71 3.52
N LYS A 275 18.93 -2.86 3.84
CA LYS A 275 18.48 -4.15 3.32
C LYS A 275 17.40 -4.68 4.23
N TRP A 276 16.43 -5.38 3.64
CA TRP A 276 15.46 -6.16 4.39
C TRP A 276 16.22 -7.13 5.31
N PRO A 277 16.08 -7.04 6.64
CA PRO A 277 16.92 -7.78 7.57
C PRO A 277 16.48 -9.25 7.72
N CYS A 278 15.30 -9.62 7.21
CA CYS A 278 14.78 -10.96 7.37
C CYS A 278 15.66 -12.02 6.71
N GLY A 279 15.94 -13.10 7.45
CA GLY A 279 16.88 -14.15 7.04
C GLY A 279 18.36 -13.78 7.21
N GLN A 280 18.70 -12.54 7.53
CA GLN A 280 20.06 -12.12 7.88
C GLN A 280 20.27 -12.18 9.40
N ASP A 281 21.48 -12.56 9.84
CA ASP A 281 21.89 -12.60 11.25
C ASP A 281 20.94 -13.40 12.19
N GLY A 282 20.19 -14.36 11.63
CA GLY A 282 19.21 -15.15 12.38
C GLY A 282 17.93 -14.38 12.77
N PHE A 283 17.67 -13.21 12.18
CA PHE A 283 16.39 -12.51 12.33
C PHE A 283 15.31 -13.27 11.56
N ARG A 284 14.27 -13.70 12.28
CA ARG A 284 13.19 -14.54 11.75
C ARG A 284 11.86 -13.83 11.94
N VAL A 285 11.09 -13.74 10.86
CA VAL A 285 9.76 -13.12 10.87
C VAL A 285 8.70 -14.20 11.00
N PHE A 286 7.81 -14.00 11.96
CA PHE A 286 6.53 -14.70 12.01
C PHE A 286 5.45 -13.67 11.66
N ASP A 287 4.89 -13.82 10.47
CA ASP A 287 3.75 -13.04 10.03
C ASP A 287 2.46 -13.60 10.63
N ILE A 288 1.70 -12.77 11.35
CA ILE A 288 0.48 -13.21 12.02
C ILE A 288 -0.81 -12.93 11.24
N HIS A 289 -0.73 -12.33 10.04
CA HIS A 289 -1.88 -11.90 9.27
C HIS A 289 -1.75 -12.23 7.78
N GLY A 290 -2.35 -13.35 7.36
CA GLY A 290 -2.40 -13.75 5.97
C GLY A 290 -3.68 -14.44 5.56
N HIS A 291 -3.82 -14.66 4.26
CA HIS A 291 -4.94 -15.36 3.68
C HIS A 291 -4.51 -16.29 2.54
N ILE A 292 -5.16 -17.45 2.41
CA ILE A 292 -5.19 -18.20 1.16
C ILE A 292 -6.50 -17.92 0.42
N GLY A 293 -6.49 -18.11 -0.90
CA GLY A 293 -7.61 -17.84 -1.79
C GLY A 293 -7.64 -16.40 -2.32
N LEU A 294 -8.54 -16.16 -3.27
CA LEU A 294 -8.59 -14.92 -4.04
C LEU A 294 -9.73 -14.02 -3.58
N TRP A 295 -9.42 -12.76 -3.30
CA TRP A 295 -10.44 -11.75 -2.98
C TRP A 295 -11.17 -11.28 -4.25
N PRO A 296 -12.51 -11.33 -4.33
CA PRO A 296 -13.22 -11.03 -5.58
C PRO A 296 -13.05 -9.58 -6.05
N HIS A 297 -12.84 -8.65 -5.12
CA HIS A 297 -12.72 -7.21 -5.42
C HIS A 297 -11.32 -6.79 -5.87
N LYS A 298 -10.37 -7.72 -5.97
CA LYS A 298 -8.99 -7.42 -6.35
C LYS A 298 -8.45 -8.48 -7.33
N TYR A 299 -7.55 -8.08 -8.20
CA TYR A 299 -6.80 -8.96 -9.09
C TYR A 299 -5.58 -9.51 -8.36
N TYR A 300 -5.32 -10.80 -8.58
CA TYR A 300 -4.19 -11.55 -8.03
C TYR A 300 -3.69 -12.49 -9.11
N CYS A 301 -2.38 -12.74 -9.10
CA CYS A 301 -1.74 -13.74 -9.93
C CYS A 301 -2.06 -15.15 -9.38
N ASP A 302 -1.87 -15.33 -8.07
CA ASP A 302 -2.09 -16.57 -7.34
C ASP A 302 -2.53 -16.25 -5.89
N GLY A 303 -3.15 -17.22 -5.22
CA GLY A 303 -3.46 -17.18 -3.80
C GLY A 303 -3.42 -18.57 -3.16
N SER A 304 -2.66 -19.50 -3.76
CA SER A 304 -2.42 -20.84 -3.26
C SER A 304 -1.43 -20.81 -2.09
N VAL A 305 -1.46 -21.86 -1.26
CA VAL A 305 -0.46 -22.00 -0.18
C VAL A 305 0.92 -22.33 -0.73
N GLU A 306 1.00 -22.97 -1.90
CA GLU A 306 2.25 -23.27 -2.60
C GLU A 306 3.01 -21.98 -2.92
N GLU A 307 2.33 -21.05 -3.60
CA GLU A 307 2.89 -19.75 -3.94
C GLU A 307 3.27 -18.96 -2.68
N MET A 308 2.38 -18.95 -1.69
CA MET A 308 2.65 -18.29 -0.42
C MET A 308 3.93 -18.80 0.25
N VAL A 309 4.14 -20.12 0.32
CA VAL A 309 5.35 -20.71 0.91
C VAL A 309 6.59 -20.37 0.09
N GLU A 310 6.49 -20.35 -1.23
CA GLU A 310 7.57 -19.91 -2.11
C GLU A 310 7.93 -18.43 -1.85
N ARG A 311 6.93 -17.55 -1.71
CA ARG A 311 7.14 -16.13 -1.34
C ARG A 311 7.74 -15.98 0.06
N MET A 312 7.33 -16.81 1.02
CA MET A 312 7.93 -16.84 2.36
C MET A 312 9.43 -17.17 2.30
N ASP A 313 9.83 -18.14 1.45
CA ASP A 313 11.23 -18.51 1.27
C ASP A 313 12.06 -17.38 0.63
N GLN A 314 11.46 -16.64 -0.29
CA GLN A 314 12.11 -15.50 -0.97
C GLN A 314 12.34 -14.30 -0.04
N THR A 315 11.43 -14.09 0.91
CA THR A 315 11.41 -12.90 1.79
C THR A 315 11.92 -13.18 3.20
N GLY A 316 12.20 -14.44 3.52
CA GLY A 316 12.73 -14.90 4.81
C GLY A 316 11.67 -15.13 5.89
N VAL A 317 10.37 -15.06 5.55
CA VAL A 317 9.28 -15.31 6.51
C VAL A 317 9.32 -16.79 6.94
N GLU A 318 9.52 -17.02 8.23
CA GLU A 318 9.70 -18.37 8.78
C GLU A 318 8.36 -19.07 8.95
N ARG A 319 7.40 -18.36 9.54
CA ARG A 319 6.05 -18.86 9.81
C ARG A 319 5.01 -17.83 9.43
N PHE A 320 3.84 -18.32 9.04
CA PHE A 320 2.74 -17.49 8.59
C PHE A 320 1.40 -17.98 9.14
N ALA A 321 0.68 -17.12 9.84
CA ALA A 321 -0.66 -17.41 10.32
C ALA A 321 -1.72 -16.96 9.31
N VAL A 322 -2.58 -17.89 8.89
CA VAL A 322 -3.43 -17.72 7.71
C VAL A 322 -4.89 -18.08 7.96
N SER A 323 -5.79 -17.31 7.37
CA SER A 323 -7.21 -17.65 7.17
C SER A 323 -7.51 -17.90 5.70
N ASP A 324 -8.70 -18.39 5.35
CA ASP A 324 -9.09 -18.57 3.94
C ASP A 324 -10.15 -17.52 3.56
N ILE A 325 -10.02 -16.93 2.37
CA ILE A 325 -10.96 -15.91 1.86
C ILE A 325 -12.38 -16.47 1.66
N LEU A 326 -12.52 -17.73 1.20
CA LEU A 326 -13.81 -18.42 1.11
C LEU A 326 -14.41 -18.62 2.50
N ALA A 327 -13.57 -18.91 3.51
CA ALA A 327 -14.02 -19.07 4.88
C ALA A 327 -14.53 -17.75 5.49
N ILE A 328 -13.81 -16.66 5.25
CA ILE A 328 -14.22 -15.29 5.60
C ILE A 328 -15.51 -14.91 4.88
N GLY A 329 -15.63 -15.31 3.62
CA GLY A 329 -16.79 -15.06 2.77
C GLY A 329 -17.92 -16.06 3.01
N PRO A 330 -18.49 -16.62 1.94
CA PRO A 330 -19.78 -17.29 2.02
C PRO A 330 -19.75 -18.73 2.56
N ASP A 331 -18.59 -19.38 2.67
CA ASP A 331 -18.50 -20.80 3.04
C ASP A 331 -17.36 -21.05 4.04
N TYR A 332 -17.67 -20.73 5.31
CA TYR A 332 -16.76 -20.90 6.44
C TYR A 332 -16.17 -22.32 6.49
N LYS A 333 -16.98 -23.34 6.20
CA LYS A 333 -16.59 -24.74 6.37
C LYS A 333 -15.64 -25.19 5.29
N ALA A 334 -15.97 -24.93 4.01
CA ALA A 334 -15.10 -25.30 2.90
C ALA A 334 -13.77 -24.54 2.92
N GLY A 335 -13.78 -23.26 3.32
CA GLY A 335 -12.54 -22.52 3.47
C GLY A 335 -11.71 -22.99 4.68
N ASN A 336 -12.32 -23.31 5.82
CA ASN A 336 -11.60 -23.89 6.96
C ASN A 336 -10.98 -25.24 6.60
N ASP A 337 -11.64 -26.07 5.78
CA ASP A 337 -11.07 -27.33 5.28
C ASP A 337 -9.77 -27.09 4.50
N ARG A 338 -9.72 -26.04 3.66
CA ARG A 338 -8.50 -25.65 2.94
C ARG A 338 -7.37 -25.21 3.87
N ILE A 339 -7.70 -24.59 5.00
CA ILE A 339 -6.73 -24.25 6.04
C ILE A 339 -6.18 -25.52 6.71
N GLY A 340 -7.04 -26.48 7.03
CA GLY A 340 -6.60 -27.78 7.55
C GLY A 340 -5.65 -28.49 6.58
N ASP A 341 -5.96 -28.48 5.29
CA ASP A 341 -5.09 -29.05 4.24
C ASP A 341 -3.76 -28.30 4.11
N ALA A 342 -3.76 -26.97 4.24
CA ALA A 342 -2.54 -26.15 4.24
C ALA A 342 -1.65 -26.46 5.46
N VAL A 343 -2.24 -26.52 6.66
CA VAL A 343 -1.54 -26.86 7.91
C VAL A 343 -0.98 -28.28 7.84
N ALA A 344 -1.72 -29.24 7.31
CA ALA A 344 -1.26 -30.63 7.19
C ALA A 344 -0.08 -30.78 6.20
N ARG A 345 -0.06 -30.00 5.11
CA ARG A 345 1.01 -30.03 4.10
C ARG A 345 2.26 -29.27 4.54
N TYR A 346 2.11 -28.16 5.26
CA TYR A 346 3.20 -27.27 5.66
C TYR A 346 3.22 -26.97 7.18
N PRO A 347 3.26 -27.99 8.06
CA PRO A 347 3.01 -27.82 9.50
C PRO A 347 4.05 -26.97 10.24
N GLU A 348 5.26 -26.84 9.69
CA GLU A 348 6.33 -26.02 10.28
C GLU A 348 6.32 -24.56 9.80
N ARG A 349 5.54 -24.27 8.76
CA ARG A 349 5.49 -22.97 8.07
C ARG A 349 4.15 -22.29 8.26
N ILE A 350 3.04 -23.03 8.22
CA ILE A 350 1.70 -22.49 8.22
C ILE A 350 1.00 -22.74 9.56
N VAL A 351 0.40 -21.69 10.10
CA VAL A 351 -0.40 -21.71 11.31
C VAL A 351 -1.84 -21.34 10.96
N GLY A 352 -2.76 -22.30 11.07
CA GLY A 352 -4.15 -22.07 10.66
C GLY A 352 -4.96 -21.22 11.65
N TYR A 353 -5.74 -20.28 11.13
CA TYR A 353 -6.87 -19.69 11.82
C TYR A 353 -8.17 -20.35 11.38
N VAL A 354 -8.99 -20.78 12.35
CA VAL A 354 -10.38 -21.15 12.07
C VAL A 354 -11.20 -19.86 11.99
N VAL A 355 -11.97 -19.68 10.92
CA VAL A 355 -12.87 -18.52 10.81
C VAL A 355 -14.10 -18.75 11.68
N TYR A 356 -14.42 -17.75 12.51
CA TYR A 356 -15.67 -17.68 13.24
C TYR A 356 -16.63 -16.70 12.55
N ASN A 357 -17.75 -17.21 12.02
CA ASN A 357 -18.80 -16.39 11.41
C ASN A 357 -20.05 -16.36 12.31
N PRO A 358 -20.39 -15.21 12.92
CA PRO A 358 -21.49 -15.11 13.89
C PRO A 358 -22.86 -15.39 13.27
N ASN A 359 -23.00 -15.29 11.95
CA ASN A 359 -24.26 -15.54 11.25
C ASN A 359 -24.68 -17.03 11.26
N TYR A 360 -23.77 -17.92 11.69
CA TYR A 360 -23.99 -19.36 11.82
C TYR A 360 -23.80 -19.82 13.27
N GLU A 361 -24.23 -19.01 14.25
CA GLU A 361 -23.99 -19.21 15.70
C GLU A 361 -24.28 -20.65 16.17
N SER A 362 -25.36 -21.27 15.69
CA SER A 362 -25.74 -22.65 16.06
C SER A 362 -24.75 -23.72 15.62
N GLU A 363 -23.89 -23.42 14.64
CA GLU A 363 -22.90 -24.34 14.06
C GLU A 363 -21.47 -24.02 14.54
N MET A 364 -21.22 -22.79 15.00
CA MET A 364 -19.88 -22.32 15.34
C MET A 364 -19.25 -23.07 16.51
N ALA A 365 -20.02 -23.60 17.46
CA ALA A 365 -19.46 -24.41 18.55
C ALA A 365 -18.78 -25.68 18.03
N ASP A 366 -19.45 -26.38 17.12
CA ASP A 366 -18.93 -27.60 16.49
C ASP A 366 -17.78 -27.27 15.54
N GLU A 367 -17.89 -26.18 14.77
CA GLU A 367 -16.84 -25.76 13.85
C GLU A 367 -15.57 -25.30 14.57
N MET A 368 -15.69 -24.54 15.67
CA MET A 368 -14.54 -24.18 16.50
C MET A 368 -13.87 -25.44 17.04
N LYS A 369 -14.66 -26.38 17.58
CA LYS A 369 -14.12 -27.65 18.07
C LYS A 369 -13.36 -28.39 16.95
N ARG A 370 -13.97 -28.54 15.78
CA ARG A 370 -13.38 -29.21 14.61
C ARG A 370 -12.10 -28.51 14.12
N GLY A 371 -12.11 -27.18 14.02
CA GLY A 371 -10.96 -26.39 13.60
C GLY A 371 -9.73 -26.62 14.48
N PHE A 372 -9.91 -26.63 15.81
CA PHE A 372 -8.80 -26.87 16.74
C PHE A 372 -8.41 -28.34 16.87
N ASP A 373 -9.38 -29.25 16.97
CA ASP A 373 -9.13 -30.65 17.31
C ASP A 373 -8.75 -31.49 16.07
N ASP A 374 -9.35 -31.19 14.91
CA ASP A 374 -9.24 -32.03 13.71
C ASP A 374 -8.42 -31.35 12.60
N LEU A 375 -8.52 -30.02 12.43
CA LEU A 375 -7.80 -29.28 11.38
C LEU A 375 -6.45 -28.70 11.83
N GLY A 376 -6.15 -28.76 13.13
CA GLY A 376 -4.88 -28.29 13.68
C GLY A 376 -4.72 -26.76 13.75
N CYS A 377 -5.80 -25.99 13.59
CA CYS A 377 -5.77 -24.53 13.74
C CYS A 377 -5.31 -24.12 15.15
N ARG A 378 -4.67 -22.95 15.24
CA ARG A 378 -4.07 -22.43 16.48
C ARG A 378 -4.57 -21.04 16.86
N GLY A 379 -5.51 -20.48 16.12
CA GLY A 379 -6.19 -19.24 16.49
C GLY A 379 -7.50 -19.08 15.75
N ILE A 380 -8.16 -17.94 15.97
CA ILE A 380 -9.47 -17.63 15.40
C ILE A 380 -9.34 -16.40 14.50
N LYS A 381 -9.97 -16.42 13.32
CA LYS A 381 -10.15 -15.23 12.48
C LYS A 381 -11.59 -14.74 12.60
N ILE A 382 -11.75 -13.44 12.77
CA ILE A 382 -13.02 -12.74 12.69
C ILE A 382 -12.91 -11.63 11.63
N HIS A 383 -13.94 -11.50 10.79
CA HIS A 383 -14.01 -10.45 9.78
C HIS A 383 -15.33 -9.69 9.81
N CYS A 384 -15.47 -8.78 10.78
CA CYS A 384 -16.72 -8.07 11.07
C CYS A 384 -17.33 -7.35 9.86
N ALA A 385 -16.49 -6.77 8.99
CA ALA A 385 -16.95 -6.05 7.81
C ALA A 385 -17.62 -6.95 6.75
N VAL A 386 -17.14 -8.17 6.56
CA VAL A 386 -17.67 -9.12 5.56
C VAL A 386 -18.85 -9.89 6.13
N HIS A 387 -18.79 -10.19 7.43
CA HIS A 387 -19.92 -10.77 8.16
C HIS A 387 -21.05 -9.75 8.40
N GLU A 388 -20.86 -8.49 8.02
CA GLU A 388 -21.80 -7.37 8.24
C GLU A 388 -22.32 -7.28 9.69
N THR A 389 -21.47 -7.64 10.65
CA THR A 389 -21.82 -7.76 12.06
C THR A 389 -20.85 -6.94 12.91
N SER A 390 -21.36 -6.11 13.81
CA SER A 390 -20.55 -5.32 14.75
C SER A 390 -19.61 -6.21 15.55
N THR A 391 -18.37 -5.77 15.78
CA THR A 391 -17.42 -6.46 16.67
C THR A 391 -17.97 -6.58 18.11
N GLU A 392 -18.89 -5.71 18.50
CA GLU A 392 -19.52 -5.73 19.83
C GLU A 392 -20.71 -6.68 19.94
N ASP A 393 -21.12 -7.31 18.83
CA ASP A 393 -22.30 -8.15 18.81
C ASP A 393 -22.13 -9.35 19.76
N PRO A 394 -23.13 -9.64 20.62
CA PRO A 394 -23.08 -10.76 21.55
C PRO A 394 -22.83 -12.12 20.91
N SER A 395 -23.21 -12.30 19.63
CA SER A 395 -22.97 -13.53 18.86
C SER A 395 -21.49 -13.88 18.72
N TYR A 396 -20.56 -12.93 18.90
CA TYR A 396 -19.12 -13.21 18.94
C TYR A 396 -18.63 -13.78 20.28
N ARG A 397 -19.46 -13.77 21.34
CA ARG A 397 -19.04 -14.17 22.70
C ARG A 397 -18.47 -15.58 22.75
N LEU A 398 -19.03 -16.52 21.99
CA LEU A 398 -18.51 -17.90 21.90
C LEU A 398 -17.09 -17.92 21.30
N GLY A 399 -16.80 -17.09 20.30
CA GLY A 399 -15.45 -16.95 19.75
C GLY A 399 -14.45 -16.47 20.79
N PHE A 400 -14.78 -15.41 21.54
CA PHE A 400 -13.95 -14.91 22.64
C PHE A 400 -13.75 -15.94 23.76
N GLN A 401 -14.82 -16.62 24.16
CA GLN A 401 -14.76 -17.67 25.16
C GLN A 401 -13.89 -18.84 24.71
N THR A 402 -14.02 -19.25 23.44
CA THR A 402 -13.19 -20.31 22.85
C THR A 402 -11.72 -19.92 22.89
N ALA A 403 -11.38 -18.70 22.49
CA ALA A 403 -10.01 -18.21 22.54
C ALA A 403 -9.44 -18.14 23.95
N HIS A 404 -10.25 -17.73 24.92
CA HIS A 404 -9.88 -17.75 26.34
C HIS A 404 -9.57 -19.16 26.83
N VAL A 405 -10.47 -20.11 26.61
CA VAL A 405 -10.31 -21.51 27.03
C VAL A 405 -9.12 -22.19 26.34
N ARG A 406 -8.90 -21.88 25.05
CA ARG A 406 -7.79 -22.41 24.26
C ARG A 406 -6.48 -21.61 24.41
N GLN A 407 -6.51 -20.47 25.12
CA GLN A 407 -5.41 -19.51 25.28
C GLN A 407 -4.75 -19.08 23.95
N CYS A 408 -5.59 -18.91 22.92
CA CYS A 408 -5.17 -18.69 21.55
C CYS A 408 -5.44 -17.25 21.08
N PRO A 409 -4.78 -16.81 19.99
CA PRO A 409 -5.08 -15.52 19.40
C PRO A 409 -6.41 -15.48 18.67
N ILE A 410 -7.01 -14.29 18.67
CA ILE A 410 -8.10 -13.88 17.78
C ILE A 410 -7.56 -12.77 16.90
N LEU A 411 -7.43 -13.01 15.60
CA LEU A 411 -7.18 -11.95 14.62
C LEU A 411 -8.52 -11.37 14.17
N CYS A 412 -8.80 -10.12 14.56
CA CYS A 412 -10.07 -9.48 14.27
C CYS A 412 -9.88 -8.36 13.25
N HIS A 413 -10.37 -8.55 12.03
CA HIS A 413 -10.61 -7.44 11.10
C HIS A 413 -11.83 -6.69 11.61
N VAL A 414 -11.56 -5.58 12.30
CA VAL A 414 -12.57 -4.71 12.88
C VAL A 414 -13.28 -3.91 11.77
N HIS A 415 -14.58 -3.67 11.92
CA HIS A 415 -15.34 -2.87 10.95
C HIS A 415 -15.13 -1.36 11.20
N GLN A 416 -16.02 -0.69 11.94
CA GLN A 416 -15.81 0.68 12.43
C GLN A 416 -15.01 0.73 13.74
N GLY A 417 -14.29 -0.35 14.07
CA GLY A 417 -13.68 -0.56 15.38
C GLY A 417 -14.72 -0.90 16.48
N PRO A 418 -14.42 -1.80 17.43
CA PRO A 418 -15.14 -1.83 18.69
C PRO A 418 -14.89 -0.54 19.47
N SER A 419 -15.79 -0.13 20.35
CA SER A 419 -15.50 0.94 21.31
C SER A 419 -14.37 0.53 22.27
N PRO A 420 -13.55 1.50 22.75
CA PRO A 420 -12.58 1.25 23.81
C PRO A 420 -13.21 0.60 25.05
N ASP A 421 -14.42 1.03 25.43
CA ASP A 421 -15.17 0.48 26.57
C ASP A 421 -15.53 -1.00 26.37
N PHE A 422 -15.96 -1.36 25.16
CA PHE A 422 -16.22 -2.76 24.82
C PHE A 422 -14.94 -3.59 24.93
N LEU A 423 -13.84 -3.14 24.30
CA LEU A 423 -12.57 -3.87 24.37
C LEU A 423 -12.07 -3.98 25.81
N MET A 424 -12.16 -2.90 26.57
CA MET A 424 -11.77 -2.88 27.98
C MET A 424 -12.52 -3.94 28.79
N ARG A 425 -13.83 -4.07 28.57
CA ARG A 425 -14.68 -5.06 29.24
C ARG A 425 -14.41 -6.48 28.74
N VAL A 426 -14.47 -6.73 27.43
CA VAL A 426 -14.37 -8.09 26.86
C VAL A 426 -13.01 -8.71 27.15
N LEU A 427 -11.92 -7.93 27.10
CA LEU A 427 -10.58 -8.41 27.44
C LEU A 427 -10.38 -8.63 28.95
N GLY A 428 -11.22 -7.99 29.79
CA GLY A 428 -11.29 -8.28 31.22
C GLY A 428 -12.10 -9.55 31.54
N ASP A 429 -13.20 -9.78 30.81
CA ASP A 429 -14.01 -11.01 30.90
C ASP A 429 -13.22 -12.25 30.41
N PHE A 430 -12.31 -12.06 29.46
CA PHE A 430 -11.56 -13.12 28.77
C PHE A 430 -10.03 -12.87 28.80
N PRO A 431 -9.37 -12.90 29.97
CA PRO A 431 -7.98 -12.45 30.13
C PRO A 431 -6.95 -13.30 29.37
N ASP A 432 -7.22 -14.57 29.11
CA ASP A 432 -6.33 -15.45 28.32
C ASP A 432 -6.57 -15.39 26.79
N ALA A 433 -7.61 -14.69 26.32
CA ALA A 433 -7.81 -14.49 24.88
C ALA A 433 -6.88 -13.38 24.39
N LYS A 434 -5.98 -13.69 23.45
CA LYS A 434 -5.04 -12.71 22.87
C LYS A 434 -5.71 -12.03 21.68
N PHE A 435 -6.25 -10.84 21.87
CA PHE A 435 -6.97 -10.13 20.81
C PHE A 435 -5.99 -9.32 19.96
N ILE A 436 -5.86 -9.70 18.71
CA ILE A 436 -5.07 -8.98 17.71
C ILE A 436 -6.04 -8.06 16.95
N TYR A 437 -5.93 -6.77 17.24
CA TYR A 437 -6.61 -5.69 16.57
C TYR A 437 -5.94 -5.46 15.22
N ALA A 438 -6.63 -5.87 14.14
CA ALA A 438 -6.01 -5.85 12.84
C ALA A 438 -5.84 -4.45 12.25
N HIS A 439 -4.85 -4.30 11.37
CA HIS A 439 -4.64 -3.09 10.57
C HIS A 439 -4.43 -1.82 11.39
N VAL A 440 -3.78 -1.93 12.57
CA VAL A 440 -3.45 -0.77 13.43
C VAL A 440 -4.67 0.16 13.63
N GLY A 441 -5.89 -0.39 13.82
CA GLY A 441 -7.09 0.44 14.00
C GLY A 441 -8.10 0.40 12.84
N GLY A 442 -7.67 0.04 11.62
CA GLY A 442 -8.54 -0.12 10.45
C GLY A 442 -9.10 1.19 9.89
N GLY A 443 -8.38 1.80 8.94
CA GLY A 443 -8.90 2.79 7.99
C GLY A 443 -8.70 4.26 8.36
N SER A 444 -8.76 5.13 7.34
CA SER A 444 -8.52 6.59 7.40
C SER A 444 -9.43 7.40 8.34
N LYS A 445 -10.30 6.73 9.14
CA LYS A 445 -11.33 7.35 9.98
C LYS A 445 -11.35 6.88 11.44
N ALA A 446 -10.57 5.87 11.82
CA ALA A 446 -10.47 5.41 13.21
C ALA A 446 -9.08 5.77 13.77
N GLY A 447 -9.03 6.74 14.69
CA GLY A 447 -7.80 7.06 15.41
C GLY A 447 -7.42 5.93 16.37
N LEU A 448 -6.12 5.70 16.57
CA LEU A 448 -5.61 4.74 17.55
C LEU A 448 -5.64 5.27 18.98
N GLU A 449 -5.65 6.60 19.13
CA GLU A 449 -5.58 7.30 20.41
C GLU A 449 -6.58 6.79 21.46
N PRO A 450 -7.85 6.50 21.11
CA PRO A 450 -8.82 5.95 22.07
C PRO A 450 -8.46 4.57 22.62
N PHE A 451 -7.60 3.80 21.94
CA PHE A 451 -7.23 2.44 22.32
C PHE A 451 -5.92 2.37 23.13
N LEU A 452 -5.17 3.48 23.23
CA LEU A 452 -3.90 3.51 23.97
C LEU A 452 -4.10 3.17 25.46
N GLU A 453 -5.15 3.69 26.08
CA GLU A 453 -5.49 3.36 27.47
C GLU A 453 -5.83 1.88 27.62
N VAL A 454 -6.62 1.33 26.69
CA VAL A 454 -6.99 -0.09 26.70
C VAL A 454 -5.75 -0.96 26.57
N ALA A 455 -4.83 -0.64 25.65
CA ALA A 455 -3.59 -1.39 25.44
C ALA A 455 -2.72 -1.42 26.70
N ASN A 456 -2.56 -0.27 27.37
CA ASN A 456 -1.79 -0.16 28.61
C ASN A 456 -2.44 -0.87 29.81
N LEU A 457 -3.77 -1.05 29.82
CA LEU A 457 -4.51 -1.75 30.89
C LEU A 457 -4.81 -3.22 30.58
N ARG A 458 -4.68 -3.66 29.32
CA ARG A 458 -4.97 -5.01 28.84
C ARG A 458 -3.75 -5.58 28.11
N PRO A 459 -2.91 -6.37 28.78
CA PRO A 459 -1.74 -6.99 28.15
C PRO A 459 -2.10 -8.04 27.09
N ASN A 460 -3.39 -8.39 26.98
CA ASN A 460 -3.93 -9.30 25.97
C ASN A 460 -4.53 -8.59 24.74
N LEU A 461 -4.36 -7.27 24.62
CA LEU A 461 -4.59 -6.52 23.36
C LEU A 461 -3.28 -6.43 22.57
N PHE A 462 -3.32 -6.75 21.28
CA PHE A 462 -2.20 -6.64 20.35
C PHE A 462 -2.64 -5.87 19.11
N PHE A 463 -1.70 -5.26 18.40
CA PHE A 463 -1.92 -4.58 17.12
C PHE A 463 -1.08 -5.25 16.04
N ASP A 464 -1.66 -5.57 14.89
CA ASP A 464 -0.88 -5.97 13.71
C ASP A 464 -0.62 -4.79 12.78
N LEU A 465 0.56 -4.78 12.16
CA LEU A 465 1.04 -3.71 11.29
C LEU A 465 0.54 -3.79 9.84
N GLY A 466 -0.24 -4.80 9.49
CA GLY A 466 -0.69 -5.03 8.12
C GLY A 466 -1.69 -3.96 7.75
N VAL A 467 -1.27 -2.90 7.07
CA VAL A 467 -2.18 -1.89 6.55
C VAL A 467 -1.81 -1.60 5.12
N SER A 468 -2.84 -1.40 4.30
CA SER A 468 -2.66 -1.06 2.89
C SER A 468 -1.86 0.21 2.72
N GLN A 469 -2.03 1.22 3.56
CA GLN A 469 -1.25 2.45 3.44
C GLN A 469 -0.84 2.91 4.84
N ILE A 470 0.44 2.73 5.17
CA ILE A 470 0.98 2.99 6.51
C ILE A 470 1.29 4.49 6.60
N PRO A 471 0.61 5.30 7.43
CA PRO A 471 1.00 6.69 7.61
C PRO A 471 2.45 6.78 8.10
N ARG A 472 3.25 7.66 7.48
CA ARG A 472 4.67 7.77 7.84
C ARG A 472 4.84 8.05 9.33
N GLY A 473 5.68 7.26 10.00
CA GLY A 473 6.00 7.42 11.42
C GLY A 473 4.99 6.80 12.39
N ILE A 474 3.92 6.15 11.92
CA ILE A 474 2.92 5.52 12.80
C ILE A 474 3.52 4.46 13.71
N LEU A 475 4.46 3.65 13.21
CA LEU A 475 5.12 2.61 14.00
C LEU A 475 5.97 3.24 15.12
N ALA A 476 6.78 4.25 14.78
CA ALA A 476 7.60 4.95 15.76
C ALA A 476 6.74 5.59 16.85
N TRP A 477 5.65 6.26 16.43
CA TRP A 477 4.67 6.81 17.37
C TRP A 477 4.03 5.73 18.25
N LEU A 478 3.58 4.61 17.67
CA LEU A 478 2.89 3.54 18.40
C LEU A 478 3.81 2.89 19.45
N VAL A 479 5.07 2.62 19.10
CA VAL A 479 6.09 2.08 20.03
C VAL A 479 6.34 3.03 21.21
N GLU A 480 6.16 4.34 21.03
CA GLU A 480 6.25 5.32 22.12
C GLU A 480 4.99 5.34 23.01
N GLN A 481 3.83 4.88 22.51
CA GLN A 481 2.55 4.96 23.22
C GLN A 481 2.14 3.66 23.95
N VAL A 482 2.56 2.49 23.44
CA VAL A 482 2.19 1.18 23.99
C VAL A 482 3.41 0.27 24.14
N PRO A 483 3.36 -0.74 25.03
CA PRO A 483 4.39 -1.77 25.10
C PRO A 483 4.70 -2.40 23.74
N HIS A 484 5.97 -2.40 23.35
CA HIS A 484 6.41 -2.92 22.05
C HIS A 484 6.10 -4.40 21.85
N GLU A 485 5.93 -5.17 22.94
CA GLU A 485 5.51 -6.56 22.93
C GLU A 485 4.05 -6.77 22.48
N GLN A 486 3.25 -5.69 22.44
CA GLN A 486 1.87 -5.70 21.94
C GLN A 486 1.77 -5.36 20.45
N ILE A 487 2.90 -5.14 19.77
CA ILE A 487 2.93 -4.79 18.34
C ILE A 487 3.48 -5.99 17.56
N LEU A 488 2.69 -6.48 16.61
CA LEU A 488 2.96 -7.69 15.84
C LEU A 488 3.14 -7.39 14.36
N TYR A 489 4.03 -8.12 13.70
CA TYR A 489 4.17 -8.04 12.25
C TYR A 489 3.05 -8.82 11.56
N GLY A 490 2.33 -8.15 10.66
CA GLY A 490 1.33 -8.73 9.78
C GLY A 490 1.44 -8.11 8.40
N SER A 491 1.41 -8.89 7.33
CA SER A 491 1.44 -8.34 5.96
C SER A 491 0.05 -8.19 5.35
N ASP A 492 -0.91 -9.03 5.75
CA ASP A 492 -2.19 -9.24 5.06
C ASP A 492 -2.02 -9.88 3.65
N HIS A 493 -0.91 -10.61 3.43
CA HIS A 493 -0.64 -11.29 2.15
C HIS A 493 -1.72 -12.34 1.79
N PRO A 494 -2.11 -12.50 0.51
CA PRO A 494 -1.58 -11.84 -0.70
C PRO A 494 -2.24 -10.50 -1.03
N LEU A 495 -3.08 -9.95 -0.15
CA LEU A 495 -3.64 -8.61 -0.38
C LEU A 495 -2.53 -7.58 -0.43
N ASN A 496 -1.53 -7.71 0.44
CA ASN A 496 -0.27 -6.96 0.32
C ASN A 496 0.93 -7.90 0.18
N GLU A 497 1.99 -7.42 -0.45
CA GLU A 497 3.29 -8.11 -0.50
C GLU A 497 3.92 -8.14 0.91
N PHE A 498 4.80 -9.12 1.18
CA PHE A 498 5.59 -9.19 2.44
C PHE A 498 6.57 -8.00 2.52
N THR A 499 6.08 -6.85 3.00
CA THR A 499 6.77 -5.56 2.90
C THR A 499 6.69 -4.74 4.18
#